data_AF-A0AAP7GSL0-F1
#
_entry.id   AF-A0AAP7GSL0-F1
#
_cell.length_a   1.000
_cell.length_b   1.000
_cell.length_c   1.000
_cell.angle_alpha   90.00
_cell.angle_beta   90.00
_cell.angle_gamma   90.00
#
_symmetry.space_group_name_H-M   'P 1'
#
loop_
_entity.id
_entity.type
_entity.pdbx_description
1 polymer ?
#
loop_
_entity_poly.entity_id
_entity_poly.type
_entity_poly.pdbx_seq_one_letter_code
_entity_poly.pdbx_strand_id
1 'polypeptide(L)'
;MDTIDLQEARLVLDELLRLHAEFEEIAEAGDDHRSLSHDDLDHYRQRLVALKAHLKQRASTGTVDGARRRPTRIEDAFYEPAVRKASANFALRTNAPPAQWASGLYGPSADISFLASQLDVLIREAG
;
A
#
# COMPACT_ATOMS: atom_id res chain seq x y z
N MET A 1 -14.99 -15.88 22.26
CA MET A 1 -15.31 -14.64 21.53
C MET A 1 -14.03 -13.84 21.59
N ASP A 2 -13.21 -13.92 20.55
CA ASP A 2 -11.91 -13.27 20.53
C ASP A 2 -12.16 -11.76 20.44
N THR A 3 -11.87 -11.04 21.52
CA THR A 3 -11.90 -9.59 21.53
C THR A 3 -10.89 -9.10 20.50
N ILE A 4 -11.36 -8.34 19.52
CA ILE A 4 -10.49 -7.71 18.53
C ILE A 4 -9.56 -6.74 19.26
N ASP A 5 -8.26 -6.86 19.02
CA ASP A 5 -7.30 -5.87 19.49
C ASP A 5 -7.45 -4.60 18.63
N LEU A 6 -8.20 -3.62 19.16
CA LEU A 6 -8.48 -2.37 18.46
C LEU A 6 -7.24 -1.50 18.25
N GLN A 7 -6.22 -1.63 19.10
CA GLN A 7 -4.97 -0.89 18.92
C GLN A 7 -4.21 -1.44 17.73
N GLU A 8 -4.08 -2.76 17.66
CA GLU A 8 -3.49 -3.44 16.50
C GLU A 8 -4.27 -3.16 15.21
N ALA A 9 -5.60 -3.24 15.24
CA ALA A 9 -6.45 -2.96 14.09
C ALA A 9 -6.21 -1.55 13.53
N ARG A 10 -6.08 -0.54 14.42
CA ARG A 10 -5.76 0.83 14.01
C ARG A 10 -4.36 0.94 13.40
N LEU A 11 -3.36 0.26 13.98
CA LEU A 11 -2.00 0.27 13.41
C LEU A 11 -1.94 -0.34 12.00
N VAL A 12 -2.67 -1.43 11.77
CA VAL A 12 -2.77 -2.05 10.45
C VAL A 12 -3.51 -1.13 9.48
N LEU A 13 -4.62 -0.51 9.92
CA LEU A 13 -5.38 0.42 9.09
C LEU A 13 -4.53 1.63 8.69
N ASP A 14 -3.82 2.24 9.64
CA ASP A 14 -2.96 3.40 9.40
C ASP A 14 -1.88 3.11 8.36
N GLU A 15 -1.23 1.93 8.45
CA GLU A 15 -0.24 1.53 7.44
C GLU A 15 -0.87 1.29 6.06
N LEU A 16 -2.04 0.66 5.98
CA LEU A 16 -2.74 0.46 4.71
C LEU A 16 -3.14 1.80 4.07
N LEU A 17 -3.65 2.74 4.86
CA LEU A 17 -4.01 4.08 4.39
C LEU A 17 -2.77 4.86 3.94
N ARG A 18 -1.66 4.77 4.68
CA ARG A 18 -0.38 5.37 4.28
C ARG A 18 0.12 4.81 2.94
N LEU A 19 0.02 3.49 2.73
CA LEU A 19 0.40 2.87 1.46
C LEU A 19 -0.50 3.30 0.31
N HIS A 20 -1.81 3.38 0.54
CA HIS A 20 -2.74 3.85 -0.47
C HIS A 20 -2.46 5.31 -0.85
N ALA A 21 -2.24 6.19 0.13
CA ALA A 21 -1.88 7.59 -0.12
C ALA A 21 -0.59 7.69 -0.97
N GLU A 22 0.43 6.89 -0.67
CA GLU A 22 1.66 6.85 -1.46
C GLU A 22 1.41 6.45 -2.93
N PHE A 23 0.50 5.50 -3.17
CA PHE A 23 0.09 5.14 -4.53
C PHE A 23 -0.58 6.30 -5.26
N GLU A 24 -1.55 6.95 -4.61
CA GLU A 24 -2.32 8.05 -5.20
C GLU A 24 -1.43 9.26 -5.49
N GLU A 25 -0.52 9.64 -4.58
CA GLU A 25 0.39 10.76 -4.82
C GLU A 25 1.33 10.52 -6.02
N ILE A 26 1.84 9.29 -6.18
CA ILE A 26 2.67 8.95 -7.35
C ILE A 26 1.82 8.90 -8.62
N ALA A 27 0.59 8.37 -8.55
CA ALA A 27 -0.33 8.34 -9.68
C ALA A 27 -0.67 9.76 -10.16
N GLU A 28 -1.03 10.65 -9.24
CA GLU A 28 -1.34 12.07 -9.49
C GLU A 28 -0.15 12.79 -10.13
N ALA A 29 1.06 12.61 -9.60
CA ALA A 29 2.28 13.14 -10.22
C ALA A 29 2.52 12.61 -11.64
N GLY A 30 2.09 11.38 -11.91
CA GLY A 30 2.10 10.78 -13.24
C GLY A 30 1.13 11.45 -14.21
N ASP A 31 -0.07 11.80 -13.76
CA ASP A 31 -1.05 12.52 -14.57
C ASP A 31 -0.61 13.97 -14.81
N ASP A 32 -0.07 14.63 -13.78
CA ASP A 32 0.41 16.01 -13.82
C ASP A 32 1.86 16.16 -14.32
N HIS A 33 2.48 15.11 -14.83
CA HIS A 33 3.90 15.10 -15.19
C HIS A 33 4.38 16.21 -16.14
N ARG A 34 3.48 16.85 -16.89
CA ARG A 34 3.80 17.96 -17.81
C ARG A 34 4.01 19.29 -17.09
N SER A 35 3.48 19.45 -15.88
CA SER A 35 3.63 20.65 -15.04
C SER A 35 4.79 20.53 -14.05
N LEU A 36 5.28 19.31 -13.80
CA LEU A 36 6.36 19.02 -12.87
C LEU A 36 7.75 19.27 -13.48
N SER A 37 8.69 19.66 -12.62
CA SER A 37 10.10 19.75 -13.01
C SER A 37 10.71 18.36 -13.19
N HIS A 38 11.87 18.29 -13.82
CA HIS A 38 12.61 17.03 -13.92
C HIS A 38 12.99 16.46 -12.54
N ASP A 39 13.37 17.33 -11.61
CA ASP A 39 13.77 16.94 -10.25
C ASP A 39 12.59 16.38 -9.46
N ASP A 40 11.39 16.96 -9.61
CA ASP A 40 10.16 16.44 -9.00
C ASP A 40 9.83 15.04 -9.56
N LEU A 41 9.92 14.87 -10.88
CA LEU A 41 9.66 13.57 -11.50
C LEU A 41 10.67 12.50 -11.05
N ASP A 42 11.93 12.86 -10.89
CA ASP A 42 12.94 11.95 -10.35
C ASP A 42 12.67 11.61 -8.88
N HIS A 43 12.19 12.57 -8.08
CA HIS A 43 11.76 12.31 -6.71
C HIS A 43 10.61 11.29 -6.65
N TYR A 44 9.55 11.48 -7.44
CA TYR A 44 8.45 10.51 -7.50
C TYR A 44 8.88 9.14 -8.05
N ARG A 45 9.84 9.10 -8.98
CA ARG A 45 10.41 7.84 -9.47
C ARG A 45 11.16 7.09 -8.37
N GLN A 46 11.91 7.78 -7.52
CA GLN A 46 12.57 7.16 -6.36
C GLN A 46 11.55 6.61 -5.36
N ARG A 47 10.47 7.36 -5.10
CA ARG A 47 9.34 6.92 -4.28
C ARG A 47 8.66 5.68 -4.85
N LEU A 48 8.42 5.63 -6.16
CA LEU A 48 7.89 4.45 -6.87
C LEU A 48 8.77 3.20 -6.67
N VAL A 49 10.09 3.35 -6.78
CA VAL A 49 11.05 2.28 -6.52
C VAL A 49 10.97 1.82 -5.07
N ALA A 50 10.97 2.75 -4.12
CA ALA A 50 10.90 2.47 -2.69
C ALA A 50 9.59 1.76 -2.31
N LEU A 51 8.45 2.23 -2.81
CA LEU A 51 7.14 1.61 -2.59
C LEU A 51 7.11 0.18 -3.10
N LYS A 52 7.61 -0.06 -4.32
CA LYS A 52 7.67 -1.41 -4.89
C LYS A 52 8.57 -2.35 -4.07
N ALA A 53 9.70 -1.85 -3.58
CA ALA A 53 10.60 -2.61 -2.72
C ALA A 53 9.96 -2.91 -1.34
N HIS A 54 9.32 -1.91 -0.73
CA HIS A 54 8.59 -2.06 0.52
C HIS A 54 7.50 -3.12 0.40
N LEU A 55 6.63 -3.05 -0.61
CA LEU A 55 5.57 -4.05 -0.81
C LEU A 55 6.11 -5.47 -0.96
N LYS A 56 7.20 -5.65 -1.73
CA LYS A 56 7.86 -6.97 -1.85
C LYS A 56 8.39 -7.47 -0.51
N GLN A 57 9.02 -6.59 0.27
CA GLN A 57 9.53 -6.95 1.59
C GLN A 57 8.38 -7.35 2.52
N ARG A 58 7.33 -6.53 2.61
CA ARG A 58 6.18 -6.79 3.49
C ARG A 58 5.41 -8.03 3.05
N ALA A 59 5.25 -8.27 1.75
CA ALA A 59 4.65 -9.49 1.24
C ALA A 59 5.45 -10.76 1.58
N SER A 60 6.75 -10.64 1.90
CA SER A 60 7.58 -11.78 2.31
C SER A 60 7.46 -12.11 3.80
N THR A 61 6.96 -11.19 4.63
CA THR A 61 6.83 -11.40 6.08
C THR A 61 5.38 -11.43 6.56
N GLY A 62 4.47 -10.71 5.87
CA GLY A 62 3.07 -10.57 6.26
C GLY A 62 2.83 -9.66 7.46
N THR A 63 3.83 -8.91 7.92
CA THR A 63 3.75 -8.11 9.14
C THR A 63 3.97 -6.62 8.87
N VAL A 64 3.24 -5.77 9.60
CA VAL A 64 3.35 -4.31 9.47
C VAL A 64 4.76 -3.83 9.81
N ASP A 65 5.39 -4.42 10.82
CA ASP A 65 6.75 -4.12 11.26
C ASP A 65 7.84 -4.73 10.35
N GLY A 66 7.50 -5.70 9.50
CA GLY A 66 8.43 -6.34 8.55
C GLY A 66 9.38 -7.32 9.22
N ALA A 67 9.13 -7.64 10.49
CA ALA A 67 9.86 -8.66 11.22
C ALA A 67 9.42 -10.05 10.77
N ARG A 68 10.37 -10.99 10.74
CA ARG A 68 10.07 -12.42 10.53
C ARG A 68 9.53 -13.02 11.82
N ARG A 69 8.24 -12.80 12.06
CA ARG A 69 7.47 -13.41 13.15
C ARG A 69 6.17 -13.98 12.60
N ARG A 70 5.45 -14.72 13.44
CA ARG A 70 4.06 -15.08 13.13
C ARG A 70 3.25 -13.77 13.05
N PRO A 71 2.53 -13.51 11.95
CA PRO A 71 1.63 -12.38 11.91
C PRO A 71 0.49 -12.58 12.92
N THR A 72 -0.07 -11.48 13.35
CA THR A 72 -1.24 -11.52 14.22
C THR A 72 -2.50 -11.83 13.41
N ARG A 73 -3.62 -12.05 14.09
CA ARG A 73 -4.88 -12.36 13.40
C ARG A 73 -5.34 -11.21 12.49
N ILE A 74 -5.11 -9.96 12.90
CA ILE A 74 -5.47 -8.80 12.08
C ILE A 74 -4.51 -8.69 10.89
N GLU A 75 -3.20 -8.88 11.10
CA GLU A 75 -2.23 -8.86 10.01
C GLU A 75 -2.51 -9.97 8.98
N ASP A 76 -2.74 -11.21 9.42
CA ASP A 76 -3.08 -12.35 8.55
C ASP A 76 -4.39 -12.11 7.75
N ALA A 77 -5.38 -11.44 8.35
CA ALA A 77 -6.68 -11.23 7.74
C ALA A 77 -6.72 -10.01 6.79
N PHE A 78 -6.00 -8.94 7.09
CA PHE A 78 -6.10 -7.67 6.39
C PHE A 78 -4.78 -7.20 5.79
N TYR A 79 -3.67 -7.26 6.53
CA TYR A 79 -2.40 -6.70 6.08
C TYR A 79 -1.71 -7.60 5.04
N GLU A 80 -1.40 -8.85 5.38
CA GLU A 80 -0.71 -9.80 4.50
C GLU A 80 -1.45 -9.93 3.16
N PRO A 81 -2.78 -10.15 3.11
CA PRO A 81 -3.47 -10.30 1.84
C PRO A 81 -3.43 -9.03 0.99
N ALA A 82 -3.49 -7.84 1.60
CA ALA A 82 -3.41 -6.56 0.91
C ALA A 82 -2.04 -6.37 0.25
N VAL A 83 -0.97 -6.45 1.04
CA VAL A 83 0.39 -6.23 0.53
C VAL A 83 0.82 -7.30 -0.46
N ARG A 84 0.37 -8.54 -0.28
CA ARG A 84 0.67 -9.66 -1.19
C ARG A 84 -0.02 -9.50 -2.54
N LYS A 85 -1.31 -9.16 -2.55
CA LYS A 85 -2.05 -8.90 -3.80
C LYS A 85 -1.50 -7.67 -4.52
N ALA A 86 -1.32 -6.57 -3.80
CA ALA A 86 -0.73 -5.35 -4.34
C ALA A 86 0.67 -5.63 -4.91
N SER A 87 1.54 -6.33 -4.19
CA SER A 87 2.88 -6.70 -4.69
C SER A 87 2.82 -7.59 -5.94
N ALA A 88 1.85 -8.50 -6.05
CA ALA A 88 1.68 -9.36 -7.21
C ALA A 88 1.15 -8.58 -8.43
N ASN A 89 0.23 -7.65 -8.20
CA ASN A 89 -0.41 -6.83 -9.22
C ASN A 89 0.43 -5.59 -9.62
N PHE A 90 1.52 -5.29 -8.91
CA PHE A 90 2.44 -4.20 -9.24
C PHE A 90 3.33 -4.53 -10.45
N ALA A 91 2.73 -4.55 -11.63
CA ALA A 91 3.39 -4.85 -12.90
C ALA A 91 4.19 -3.67 -13.48
N LEU A 92 3.85 -2.43 -13.10
CA LEU A 92 4.51 -1.22 -13.60
C LEU A 92 6.03 -1.28 -13.36
N ARG A 93 6.82 -1.05 -14.42
CA ARG A 93 8.29 -1.00 -14.33
C ARG A 93 8.70 0.29 -13.64
N THR A 94 9.78 0.24 -12.86
CA THR A 94 10.27 1.42 -12.13
C THR A 94 10.84 2.51 -13.04
N ASN A 95 11.18 2.17 -14.29
CA ASN A 95 11.59 3.12 -15.33
C ASN A 95 10.46 3.45 -16.31
N ALA A 96 9.21 3.11 -15.99
CA ALA A 96 8.08 3.47 -16.83
C ALA A 96 7.94 5.00 -16.94
N PRO A 97 7.50 5.51 -18.11
CA PRO A 97 7.24 6.93 -18.29
C PRO A 97 6.12 7.40 -17.34
N PRO A 98 6.17 8.65 -16.84
CA PRO A 98 5.17 9.19 -15.90
C PRO A 98 3.73 9.05 -16.37
N ALA A 99 3.47 9.21 -17.67
CA ALA A 99 2.14 9.05 -18.28
C ALA A 99 1.52 7.63 -18.12
N GLN A 100 2.28 6.64 -17.63
CA GLN A 100 1.77 5.30 -17.34
C GLN A 100 1.56 5.04 -15.84
N TRP A 101 1.97 5.96 -14.96
CA TRP A 101 1.96 5.69 -13.52
C TRP A 101 0.54 5.51 -12.99
N ALA A 102 -0.40 6.41 -13.28
CA ALA A 102 -1.79 6.28 -12.81
C ALA A 102 -2.42 4.92 -13.18
N SER A 103 -2.41 4.57 -14.48
CA SER A 103 -2.95 3.27 -14.94
C SER A 103 -2.20 2.05 -14.37
N GLY A 104 -0.88 2.15 -14.18
CA GLY A 104 -0.05 1.07 -13.67
C GLY A 104 -0.13 0.87 -12.15
N LEU A 105 -0.56 1.89 -11.41
CA LEU A 105 -0.70 1.89 -9.96
C LEU A 105 -2.13 1.66 -9.49
N TYR A 106 -3.13 1.90 -10.36
CA TYR A 106 -4.55 1.72 -10.03
C TYR A 106 -4.87 0.36 -9.42
N GLY A 107 -4.44 -0.74 -10.07
CA GLY A 107 -4.70 -2.11 -9.60
C GLY A 107 -4.16 -2.39 -8.19
N PRO A 108 -2.84 -2.25 -7.94
CA PRO A 108 -2.29 -2.48 -6.61
C PRO A 108 -2.79 -1.47 -5.56
N SER A 109 -3.10 -0.23 -5.94
CA SER A 109 -3.73 0.77 -5.05
C SER A 109 -5.11 0.28 -4.57
N ALA A 110 -5.93 -0.25 -5.49
CA ALA A 110 -7.26 -0.76 -5.19
C ALA A 110 -7.23 -2.00 -4.26
N ASP A 111 -6.24 -2.88 -4.39
CA ASP A 111 -6.07 -4.02 -3.48
C ASP A 111 -5.84 -3.56 -2.02
N ILE A 112 -5.05 -2.50 -1.83
CA ILE A 112 -4.79 -1.91 -0.51
C ILE A 112 -6.05 -1.23 0.03
N SER A 113 -6.66 -0.33 -0.74
CA SER A 113 -7.81 0.46 -0.28
C SER A 113 -9.02 -0.41 0.04
N PHE A 114 -9.21 -1.51 -0.70
CA PHE A 114 -10.28 -2.47 -0.43
C PHE A 114 -10.17 -3.08 0.97
N LEU A 115 -9.00 -3.58 1.37
CA LEU A 115 -8.83 -4.17 2.69
C LEU A 115 -8.73 -3.14 3.81
N ALA A 116 -8.23 -1.94 3.53
CA ALA A 116 -8.31 -0.80 4.45
C ALA A 116 -9.78 -0.48 4.78
N SER A 117 -10.65 -0.41 3.77
CA SER A 117 -12.07 -0.10 3.96
C SER A 117 -12.81 -1.15 4.80
N GLN A 118 -12.51 -2.43 4.61
CA GLN A 118 -13.10 -3.50 5.43
C GLN A 118 -12.63 -3.46 6.87
N LEU A 119 -11.35 -3.15 7.11
CA LEU A 119 -10.81 -3.04 8.45
C LEU A 119 -11.39 -1.83 9.19
N ASP A 120 -11.57 -0.69 8.51
CA ASP A 120 -12.24 0.49 9.09
C ASP A 120 -13.68 0.18 9.51
N VAL A 121 -14.45 -0.53 8.66
CA VAL A 121 -15.80 -1.01 9.04
C VAL A 121 -15.75 -1.89 10.28
N LEU A 122 -14.84 -2.87 10.32
CA LEU A 122 -14.69 -3.76 11.48
C LEU A 122 -14.37 -2.99 12.78
N ILE A 123 -13.48 -1.99 12.72
CA ILE A 123 -13.12 -1.16 13.87
C ILE A 123 -14.33 -0.35 14.37
N ARG A 124 -15.12 0.21 13.45
CA ARG A 124 -16.32 1.00 13.79
C ARG A 124 -17.43 0.16 14.40
N GLU A 125 -17.58 -1.10 13.99
CA GLU A 125 -18.59 -2.02 14.55
C GLU A 125 -18.20 -2.59 15.91
N ALA A 126 -16.90 -2.62 16.23
CA ALA A 126 -16.37 -3.18 17.47
C ALA A 126 -16.18 -2.15 18.61
N GLY A 127 -16.28 -0.85 18.30
CA GLY A 127 -16.19 0.27 19.26
C GLY A 127 -17.55 0.76 19.70
#